data_AF-A0A2E9MTN1-F1
#
_entry.id   AF-A0A2E9MTN1-F1
#
_cell.length_a   1.000
_cell.length_b   1.000
_cell.length_c   1.000
_cell.angle_alpha   90.00
_cell.angle_beta   90.00
_cell.angle_gamma   90.00
#
_symmetry.space_group_name_H-M   'P 1'
#
loop_
_entity.id
_entity.type
_entity.pdbx_description
1 polymer ?
#
loop_
_entity_poly.entity_id
_entity_poly.type
_entity_poly.pdbx_seq_one_letter_code
_entity_poly.pdbx_strand_id
1 'polypeptide(L)'
;MGLKKITSDDLENTILNPLENNKIRYILGRGCDPVRAAFAKKKFETEFNKLGVNLKFFAATSDKQLIDLLNSNMPFELFFLAPGACGIKKREPNRNLPGGERTFDETIILVKNYIPNITIKYIEDVSKFMNIISEELNLGEINKNIEKTSEDWPFVD
;
A
#
# COMPACT_ATOMS: atom_id res chain seq x y z
N MET A 1 20.87 41.29 19.75
CA MET A 1 20.37 39.95 19.41
C MET A 1 20.14 39.92 17.91
N GLY A 2 21.02 39.25 17.16
CA GLY A 2 20.96 39.24 15.70
C GLY A 2 19.83 38.34 15.20
N LEU A 3 18.94 38.89 14.38
CA LEU A 3 17.96 38.11 13.62
C LEU A 3 18.72 37.19 12.66
N LYS A 4 18.59 35.87 12.84
CA LYS A 4 19.08 34.88 11.88
C LYS A 4 18.36 35.11 10.55
N LYS A 5 19.12 35.32 9.48
CA LYS A 5 18.61 35.22 8.11
C LYS A 5 18.22 33.77 7.85
N ILE A 6 16.93 33.54 7.61
CA ILE A 6 16.43 32.30 7.04
C ILE A 6 17.05 32.18 5.64
N THR A 7 17.73 31.07 5.39
CA THR A 7 18.35 30.78 4.09
C THR A 7 17.38 30.02 3.19
N SER A 8 17.58 30.06 1.87
CA SER A 8 16.78 29.28 0.90
C SER A 8 16.75 27.79 1.23
N ASP A 9 17.78 27.29 1.91
CA ASP A 9 17.94 25.89 2.27
C ASP A 9 17.07 25.51 3.48
N ASP A 10 16.61 26.48 4.28
CA ASP A 10 15.64 26.25 5.36
C ASP A 10 14.19 26.07 4.81
N LEU A 11 13.95 26.47 3.55
CA LEU A 11 12.67 26.34 2.84
C LEU A 11 12.54 25.02 2.06
N GLU A 12 13.60 24.22 1.98
CA GLU A 12 13.60 22.90 1.32
C GLU A 12 13.23 21.75 2.26
N ASN A 13 12.88 22.02 3.52
CA ASN A 13 12.08 21.08 4.29
C ASN A 13 10.65 21.15 3.77
N THR A 14 10.39 20.35 2.74
CA THR A 14 9.12 20.08 2.07
C THR A 14 7.91 20.35 2.97
N ILE A 15 7.45 21.60 2.98
CA ILE A 15 6.13 21.92 3.49
C ILE A 15 5.19 21.37 2.43
N LEU A 16 4.75 20.12 2.63
CA LEU A 16 3.59 19.58 1.95
C LEU A 16 2.51 20.66 2.03
N ASN A 17 1.99 21.05 0.86
CA ASN A 17 1.01 22.11 0.76
C ASN A 17 -0.12 21.82 1.77
N PRO A 18 -0.55 22.78 2.61
CA PRO A 18 -1.59 22.53 3.62
C PRO A 18 -2.90 21.97 3.04
N LEU A 19 -3.13 22.18 1.74
CA LEU A 19 -4.26 21.64 0.97
C LEU A 19 -4.07 20.16 0.58
N GLU A 20 -2.85 19.68 0.38
CA GLU A 20 -2.57 18.25 0.14
C GLU A 20 -2.69 17.41 1.41
N ASN A 21 -2.42 18.00 2.58
CA ASN A 21 -2.52 17.32 3.88
C ASN A 21 -3.94 16.81 4.22
N ASN A 22 -4.99 17.33 3.58
CA ASN A 22 -6.37 16.86 3.79
C ASN A 22 -6.91 15.94 2.68
N LYS A 23 -6.13 15.66 1.64
CA LYS A 23 -6.56 14.74 0.58
C LYS A 23 -6.59 13.32 1.12
N ILE A 24 -7.74 12.65 0.99
CA ILE A 24 -7.83 11.22 1.29
C ILE A 24 -7.06 10.44 0.22
N ARG A 25 -6.04 9.69 0.62
CA ARG A 25 -5.24 8.83 -0.26
C ARG A 25 -5.79 7.41 -0.22
N TYR A 26 -6.21 6.88 -1.36
CA TYR A 26 -6.81 5.54 -1.45
C TYR A 26 -5.77 4.55 -1.97
N ILE A 27 -5.53 3.48 -1.22
CA ILE A 27 -4.64 2.39 -1.63
C ILE A 27 -5.37 1.05 -1.60
N LEU A 28 -5.05 0.20 -2.57
CA LEU A 28 -5.67 -1.10 -2.77
C LEU A 28 -4.61 -2.21 -2.66
N GLY A 29 -4.88 -3.21 -1.84
CA GLY A 29 -4.07 -4.41 -1.71
C GLY A 29 -4.78 -5.63 -2.26
N ARG A 30 -4.03 -6.59 -2.81
CA ARG A 30 -4.52 -7.95 -3.05
C ARG A 30 -3.93 -8.89 -2.00
N GLY A 31 -4.77 -9.23 -1.01
CA GLY A 31 -4.57 -10.07 0.17
C GLY A 31 -4.89 -11.55 -0.02
N CYS A 32 -4.64 -12.42 0.95
CA CYS A 32 -5.24 -13.77 1.01
C CYS A 32 -6.01 -14.08 2.28
N ASP A 33 -5.67 -13.37 3.35
CA ASP A 33 -6.20 -13.61 4.68
C ASP A 33 -6.99 -12.37 5.10
N PRO A 34 -8.32 -12.49 5.30
CA PRO A 34 -9.17 -11.35 5.67
C PRO A 34 -8.88 -10.82 7.07
N VAL A 35 -8.45 -11.66 8.01
CA VAL A 35 -8.09 -11.25 9.37
C VAL A 35 -6.83 -10.39 9.33
N ARG A 36 -5.81 -10.88 8.62
CA ARG A 36 -4.53 -10.17 8.47
C ARG A 36 -4.69 -8.91 7.61
N ALA A 37 -5.55 -8.93 6.60
CA ALA A 37 -5.88 -7.75 5.81
C ALA A 37 -6.58 -6.67 6.65
N ALA A 38 -7.50 -7.05 7.53
CA ALA A 38 -8.14 -6.13 8.47
C ALA A 38 -7.14 -5.58 9.50
N PHE A 39 -6.22 -6.42 9.98
CA PHE A 39 -5.14 -5.99 10.85
C PHE A 39 -4.22 -4.98 10.17
N ALA A 40 -3.74 -5.29 8.96
CA ALA A 40 -2.88 -4.42 8.15
C ALA A 40 -3.56 -3.07 7.89
N LYS A 41 -4.85 -3.08 7.51
CA LYS A 41 -5.67 -1.87 7.38
C LYS A 41 -5.59 -1.02 8.65
N LYS A 42 -5.89 -1.62 9.81
CA LYS A 42 -5.90 -0.92 11.09
C LYS A 42 -4.52 -0.35 11.42
N LYS A 43 -3.45 -1.13 11.26
CA LYS A 43 -2.07 -0.73 11.59
C LYS A 43 -1.59 0.39 10.67
N PHE A 44 -1.71 0.23 9.36
CA PHE A 44 -1.24 1.19 8.37
C PHE A 44 -2.03 2.50 8.41
N GLU A 45 -3.37 2.43 8.39
CA GLU A 45 -4.18 3.65 8.49
C GLU A 45 -3.87 4.41 9.79
N THR A 46 -3.67 3.70 10.91
CA THR A 46 -3.32 4.35 12.19
C THR A 46 -1.95 5.04 12.13
N GLU A 47 -0.91 4.38 11.61
CA GLU A 47 0.43 4.98 11.55
C GLU A 47 0.50 6.16 10.57
N PHE A 48 -0.16 6.08 9.41
CA PHE A 48 -0.25 7.22 8.48
C PHE A 48 -1.06 8.39 9.05
N ASN A 49 -2.18 8.12 9.73
CA ASN A 49 -2.97 9.18 10.36
C ASN A 49 -2.19 9.90 11.48
N LYS A 50 -1.33 9.20 12.24
CA LYS A 50 -0.42 9.83 13.22
C LYS A 50 0.57 10.80 12.58
N LEU A 51 0.88 10.59 11.29
CA LEU A 51 1.78 11.44 10.50
C LEU A 51 1.01 12.54 9.74
N GLY A 52 -0.28 12.71 10.01
CA GLY A 52 -1.12 13.71 9.33
C GLY A 52 -1.57 13.29 7.93
N VAL A 53 -1.34 12.04 7.53
CA VAL A 53 -1.74 11.51 6.21
C VAL A 53 -3.07 10.78 6.33
N ASN A 54 -4.12 11.31 5.70
CA ASN A 54 -5.44 10.67 5.67
C ASN A 54 -5.46 9.53 4.64
N LEU A 55 -4.98 8.36 5.04
CA LEU A 55 -4.90 7.18 4.19
C LEU A 55 -6.10 6.25 4.41
N LYS A 56 -6.67 5.74 3.32
CA LYS A 56 -7.69 4.68 3.31
C LYS A 56 -7.17 3.46 2.58
N PHE A 57 -7.08 2.37 3.31
CA PHE A 57 -6.58 1.10 2.83
C PHE A 57 -7.73 0.13 2.58
N PHE A 58 -7.72 -0.46 1.38
CA PHE A 58 -8.65 -1.51 0.98
C PHE A 58 -7.86 -2.75 0.63
N ALA A 59 -8.41 -3.92 0.95
CA ALA A 59 -7.80 -5.19 0.63
C ALA A 59 -8.83 -6.13 0.02
N ALA A 60 -8.53 -6.63 -1.16
CA ALA A 60 -9.26 -7.73 -1.78
C ALA A 60 -8.61 -9.05 -1.36
N THR A 61 -9.36 -9.97 -0.74
CA THR A 61 -8.88 -11.33 -0.42
C THR A 61 -9.36 -12.39 -1.41
N SER A 62 -10.16 -11.97 -2.40
CA SER A 62 -10.60 -12.79 -3.53
C SER A 62 -10.65 -11.96 -4.82
N ASP A 63 -10.67 -12.64 -5.96
CA ASP A 63 -10.79 -12.00 -7.27
C ASP A 63 -12.12 -11.27 -7.45
N LYS A 64 -13.20 -11.81 -6.86
CA LYS A 64 -14.51 -11.15 -6.84
C LYS A 64 -14.42 -9.81 -6.11
N GLN A 65 -13.86 -9.79 -4.90
CA GLN A 65 -13.68 -8.55 -4.15
C GLN A 65 -12.76 -7.55 -4.86
N LEU A 66 -11.73 -8.04 -5.56
CA LEU A 66 -10.86 -7.17 -6.36
C LEU A 66 -11.67 -6.48 -7.46
N ILE A 67 -12.48 -7.23 -8.21
CA ILE A 67 -13.35 -6.69 -9.26
C ILE A 67 -14.39 -5.72 -8.68
N ASP A 68 -15.00 -6.05 -7.54
CA ASP A 68 -15.98 -5.17 -6.87
C ASP A 68 -15.33 -3.84 -6.46
N LEU A 69 -14.10 -3.88 -5.92
CA LEU A 69 -13.35 -2.67 -5.56
C LEU A 69 -12.93 -1.87 -6.80
N LEU A 70 -12.48 -2.53 -7.88
CA LEU A 70 -12.15 -1.85 -9.13
C LEU A 70 -13.37 -1.16 -9.78
N ASN A 71 -14.57 -1.71 -9.62
CA ASN A 71 -15.82 -1.11 -10.09
C ASN A 71 -16.36 0.01 -9.19
N SER A 72 -15.79 0.22 -8.00
CA SER A 72 -16.29 1.21 -7.03
C SER A 72 -16.02 2.67 -7.43
N ASN A 73 -15.30 2.92 -8.53
CA ASN A 73 -14.83 4.24 -8.97
C ASN A 73 -14.02 5.01 -7.91
N MET A 74 -13.49 4.33 -6.89
CA MET A 74 -12.57 4.95 -5.94
C MET A 74 -11.27 5.35 -6.65
N PRO A 75 -10.72 6.54 -6.36
CA PRO A 75 -9.50 7.03 -7.00
C PRO A 75 -8.27 6.39 -6.36
N PHE A 76 -8.11 5.08 -6.51
CA PHE A 76 -6.94 4.36 -6.01
C PHE A 76 -5.67 4.89 -6.69
N GLU A 77 -4.74 5.35 -5.87
CA GLU A 77 -3.46 5.92 -6.34
C GLU A 77 -2.39 4.83 -6.46
N LEU A 78 -2.47 3.83 -5.59
CA LEU A 78 -1.51 2.74 -5.51
C LEU A 78 -2.25 1.41 -5.33
N PHE A 79 -1.81 0.44 -6.11
CA PHE A 79 -2.13 -0.96 -5.92
C PHE A 79 -0.88 -1.72 -5.49
N PHE A 80 -1.01 -2.60 -4.50
CA PHE A 80 0.08 -3.49 -4.14
C PHE A 80 -0.37 -4.94 -4.06
N LEU A 81 0.56 -5.80 -4.44
CA LEU A 81 0.48 -7.24 -4.32
C LEU A 81 1.46 -7.62 -3.22
N ALA A 82 0.99 -8.24 -2.16
CA ALA A 82 1.88 -8.71 -1.11
C ALA A 82 2.06 -10.24 -1.17
N PRO A 83 3.12 -10.78 -0.55
CA PRO A 83 3.53 -12.16 -0.66
C PRO A 83 2.46 -13.06 -0.07
N GLY A 84 2.32 -14.25 -0.62
CA GLY A 84 1.28 -15.18 -0.15
C GLY A 84 -0.15 -14.80 -0.53
N ALA A 85 -0.39 -13.83 -1.42
CA ALA A 85 -1.71 -13.61 -2.03
C ALA A 85 -2.23 -14.90 -2.73
N CYS A 86 -2.98 -15.74 -2.00
CA CYS A 86 -3.81 -16.83 -2.52
C CYS A 86 -4.67 -16.28 -3.66
N GLY A 87 -4.46 -16.79 -4.86
CA GLY A 87 -4.80 -16.01 -6.05
C GLY A 87 -3.79 -16.24 -7.14
N ILE A 88 -2.54 -15.97 -6.78
CA ILE A 88 -1.42 -15.93 -7.71
C ILE A 88 -0.87 -17.33 -7.89
N LYS A 89 -1.06 -17.91 -9.09
CA LYS A 89 -0.29 -19.09 -9.51
C LYS A 89 1.17 -18.81 -9.20
N LYS A 90 1.75 -19.58 -8.28
CA LYS A 90 3.17 -19.49 -7.96
C LYS A 90 3.98 -19.69 -9.24
N ARG A 91 5.09 -18.96 -9.34
CA ARG A 91 6.18 -19.30 -10.28
C ARG A 91 6.83 -20.66 -9.96
N GLU A 92 6.49 -21.31 -8.84
CA GLU A 92 7.12 -22.56 -8.39
C GLU A 92 6.15 -23.69 -8.00
N PRO A 93 6.53 -24.97 -8.25
CA PRO A 93 5.60 -26.11 -8.26
C PRO A 93 5.33 -26.75 -6.88
N ASN A 94 6.05 -26.36 -5.81
CA ASN A 94 6.25 -27.24 -4.65
C ASN A 94 5.69 -26.74 -3.31
N ARG A 95 4.59 -25.97 -3.28
CA ARG A 95 3.87 -25.66 -2.03
C ARG A 95 2.38 -25.91 -2.19
N ASN A 96 1.84 -26.84 -1.41
CA ASN A 96 0.41 -27.16 -1.27
C ASN A 96 -0.35 -26.01 -0.58
N LEU A 97 -0.45 -24.85 -1.23
CA LEU A 97 -1.38 -23.78 -0.86
C LEU A 97 -2.47 -23.71 -1.93
N PRO A 98 -3.73 -23.40 -1.58
CA PRO A 98 -4.79 -23.20 -2.56
C PRO A 98 -4.41 -22.03 -3.47
N GLY A 99 -3.92 -22.35 -4.67
CA GLY A 99 -3.68 -21.36 -5.72
C GLY A 99 -5.02 -20.77 -6.14
N GLY A 100 -5.07 -19.46 -6.37
CA GLY A 100 -6.26 -18.88 -6.98
C GLY A 100 -6.14 -18.82 -8.50
N GLU A 101 -7.03 -18.07 -9.13
CA GLU A 101 -7.31 -18.22 -10.57
C GLU A 101 -6.30 -17.50 -11.48
N ARG A 102 -5.60 -16.46 -11.00
CA ARG A 102 -4.82 -15.53 -11.84
C ARG A 102 -3.39 -15.34 -11.37
N THR A 103 -2.41 -15.44 -12.25
CA THR A 103 -1.00 -15.06 -12.03
C THR A 103 -0.85 -13.58 -11.62
N PHE A 104 0.36 -13.22 -11.19
CA PHE A 104 0.73 -11.85 -10.86
C PHE A 104 0.55 -10.92 -12.07
N ASP A 105 1.05 -11.34 -13.23
CA ASP A 105 0.96 -10.56 -14.48
C ASP A 105 -0.50 -10.39 -14.93
N GLU A 106 -1.32 -11.44 -14.85
CA GLU A 106 -2.76 -11.35 -15.14
C GLU A 106 -3.49 -10.40 -14.19
N THR A 107 -3.08 -10.34 -12.92
CA THR A 107 -3.63 -9.41 -11.95
C THR A 107 -3.24 -7.96 -12.27
N ILE A 108 -1.99 -7.72 -12.67
CA ILE A 108 -1.53 -6.41 -13.13
C ILE A 108 -2.32 -5.94 -14.35
N ILE A 109 -2.46 -6.81 -15.36
CA ILE A 109 -3.22 -6.50 -16.57
C ILE A 109 -4.67 -6.15 -16.21
N LEU A 110 -5.31 -6.95 -15.36
CA LEU A 110 -6.65 -6.67 -14.88
C LEU A 110 -6.74 -5.29 -14.23
N VAL A 111 -5.89 -5.00 -13.26
CA VAL A 111 -5.93 -3.72 -12.53
C VAL A 111 -5.70 -2.53 -13.46
N LYS A 112 -4.73 -2.62 -14.38
CA LYS A 112 -4.47 -1.55 -15.36
C LYS A 112 -5.58 -1.35 -16.38
N ASN A 113 -6.36 -2.38 -16.71
CA ASN A 113 -7.52 -2.21 -17.58
C ASN A 113 -8.62 -1.35 -16.93
N TYR A 114 -8.73 -1.36 -15.61
CA TYR A 114 -9.70 -0.53 -14.87
C TYR A 114 -9.11 0.82 -14.48
N ILE A 115 -7.83 0.86 -14.09
CA ILE A 115 -7.14 2.06 -13.62
C ILE A 115 -5.78 2.16 -14.34
N PRO A 116 -5.73 2.70 -15.57
CA PRO A 116 -4.53 2.65 -16.43
C PRO A 116 -3.28 3.29 -15.83
N ASN A 117 -3.46 4.34 -15.02
CA ASN A 117 -2.38 5.15 -14.46
C ASN A 117 -2.04 4.78 -13.00
N ILE A 118 -2.58 3.68 -12.47
CA ILE A 118 -2.29 3.27 -11.10
C ILE A 118 -0.84 2.82 -10.95
N THR A 119 -0.19 3.29 -9.88
CA THR A 119 1.11 2.75 -9.48
C THR A 119 0.91 1.34 -8.96
N ILE A 120 1.74 0.40 -9.40
CA ILE A 120 1.68 -1.00 -8.95
C ILE A 120 2.99 -1.37 -8.29
N LYS A 121 2.93 -1.92 -7.08
CA LYS A 121 4.11 -2.43 -6.37
C LYS A 121 3.93 -3.88 -5.92
N TYR A 122 5.00 -4.64 -6.06
CA TYR A 122 5.14 -5.90 -5.34
C TYR A 122 5.91 -5.64 -4.05
N ILE A 123 5.37 -6.08 -2.93
CA ILE A 123 5.98 -5.87 -1.62
C ILE A 123 6.46 -7.22 -1.13
N GLU A 124 7.74 -7.55 -1.31
CA GLU A 124 8.31 -8.80 -0.81
C GLU A 124 8.50 -8.80 0.72
N ASP A 125 8.79 -7.62 1.27
CA ASP A 125 8.99 -7.42 2.69
C ASP A 125 8.12 -6.27 3.18
N VAL A 126 7.13 -6.59 4.02
CA VAL A 126 6.19 -5.60 4.57
C VAL A 126 6.82 -4.64 5.56
N SER A 127 7.99 -4.95 6.13
CA SER A 127 8.70 -3.96 6.95
C SER A 127 9.06 -2.71 6.13
N LYS A 128 9.17 -2.86 4.80
CA LYS A 128 9.38 -1.77 3.85
C LYS A 128 8.08 -1.09 3.41
N PHE A 129 6.91 -1.60 3.80
CA PHE A 129 5.62 -1.10 3.34
C PHE A 129 5.48 0.40 3.57
N MET A 130 5.72 0.88 4.80
CA MET A 130 5.59 2.30 5.13
C MET A 130 6.48 3.18 4.24
N ASN A 131 7.74 2.77 4.05
CA ASN A 131 8.69 3.52 3.24
C ASN A 131 8.28 3.51 1.76
N ILE A 132 7.85 2.36 1.23
CA ILE A 132 7.35 2.24 -0.15
C ILE A 132 6.12 3.13 -0.36
N ILE A 133 5.13 3.06 0.53
CA ILE A 133 3.95 3.93 0.41
C ILE A 133 4.35 5.40 0.52
N SER A 134 5.28 5.73 1.43
CA SER A 134 5.74 7.11 1.59
C SER A 134 6.41 7.65 0.33
N GLU A 135 7.30 6.86 -0.26
CA GLU A 135 7.99 7.19 -1.50
C GLU A 135 7.00 7.36 -2.65
N GLU A 136 6.13 6.38 -2.88
CA GLU A 136 5.20 6.40 -4.01
C GLU A 136 4.11 7.47 -3.89
N LEU A 137 3.75 7.85 -2.67
CA LEU A 137 2.76 8.90 -2.41
C LEU A 137 3.39 10.27 -2.15
N ASN A 138 4.73 10.41 -2.26
CA ASN A 138 5.50 11.62 -1.97
C ASN A 138 5.21 12.22 -0.57
N LEU A 139 5.18 11.38 0.46
CA LEU A 139 4.85 11.76 1.83
C LEU A 139 6.07 12.13 2.69
N GLY A 140 7.28 12.11 2.11
CA GLY A 140 8.57 12.36 2.78
C GLY A 140 9.21 11.11 3.38
N GLU A 141 10.28 11.25 4.16
CA GLU A 141 10.90 10.12 4.88
C GLU A 141 10.10 9.75 6.14
N ILE A 142 9.50 8.56 6.12
CA ILE A 142 8.93 7.94 7.32
C ILE A 142 10.00 7.06 7.95
N ASN A 143 10.72 7.60 8.94
CA ASN A 143 11.78 6.87 9.65
C ASN A 143 11.18 5.90 10.70
N LYS A 144 10.25 5.06 10.27
CA LYS A 144 9.57 4.06 11.08
C LYS A 144 9.41 2.78 10.28
N ASN A 145 10.20 1.77 10.65
CA ASN A 145 9.94 0.42 10.21
C ASN A 145 8.80 -0.17 11.03
N ILE A 146 7.85 -0.80 10.35
CA ILE A 146 6.84 -1.59 11.03
C ILE A 146 7.51 -2.86 11.56
N GLU A 147 7.44 -3.08 12.88
CA GLU A 147 7.85 -4.33 13.49
C GLU A 147 7.07 -5.49 12.89
N LYS A 148 7.79 -6.53 12.46
CA LYS A 148 7.23 -7.76 11.92
C LYS A 148 6.54 -8.52 13.06
N THR A 149 5.21 -8.58 13.06
CA THR A 149 4.43 -9.39 14.00
C THR A 149 3.68 -10.48 13.24
N SER A 150 3.70 -11.75 13.66
CA SER A 150 3.14 -12.93 12.93
C SER A 150 1.69 -12.82 12.40
N GLU A 151 0.96 -11.78 12.82
CA GLU A 151 -0.40 -11.44 12.43
C GLU A 151 -0.52 -10.44 11.27
N ASP A 152 0.56 -9.76 10.85
CA ASP A 152 0.44 -8.77 9.78
C ASP A 152 0.41 -9.49 8.44
N TRP A 153 -0.54 -9.12 7.61
CA TRP A 153 -0.42 -9.50 6.22
C TRP A 153 0.83 -8.80 5.69
N PRO A 154 1.82 -9.49 5.11
CA PRO A 154 1.79 -10.82 4.52
C PRO A 154 2.88 -11.79 5.05
N PHE A 155 2.71 -12.32 6.26
CA PHE A 155 3.58 -13.42 6.70
C PHE A 155 3.16 -14.74 6.06
N VAL A 156 3.91 -15.21 5.06
CA VAL A 156 3.96 -16.65 4.80
C VAL A 156 5.41 -17.05 5.02
N ASP A 157 5.64 -17.86 6.05
CA ASP A 157 6.90 -18.60 6.24
C ASP A 157 7.36 -19.24 4.92
#